data_AF-D5PHH2-F1
#
_entry.id   AF-D5PHH2-F1
#
_cell.length_a   1.000
_cell.length_b   1.000
_cell.length_c   1.000
_cell.angle_alpha   90.00
_cell.angle_beta   90.00
_cell.angle_gamma   90.00
#
_symmetry.space_group_name_H-M   'P 1'
#
loop_
_entity.id
_entity.type
_entity.pdbx_description
1 polymer ?
#
loop_
_entity_poly.entity_id
_entity_poly.type
_entity_poly.pdbx_seq_one_letter_code
_entity_poly.pdbx_strand_id
1 'polypeptide(L)'
;MSRLPGVSDHDAGLSAKIAFFFTRRKLAQMTGLQTAGMLEPLRMYAHIPRLLNAYGRLEQAESKLDILSPRHRALAELKAATTVRCEYCIDLGSQIARQWGITDEELLALADYPDAACFSAVDKLILEYATAISRTPVEVGDELFEALRAHFDTAQLVGLTHVITLGNLRARFNLALGIGSAGFSGDRVCALPETRGGA
;
A
#
# COMPACT_ATOMS: atom_id res chain seq x y z
N MET A 1 -7.18 1.55 -17.80
CA MET A 1 -7.42 3.01 -17.79
C MET A 1 -8.48 3.31 -16.74
N SER A 2 -8.32 4.41 -16.01
CA SER A 2 -9.26 4.87 -14.98
C SER A 2 -10.65 5.14 -15.56
N ARG A 3 -11.69 5.00 -14.73
CA ARG A 3 -13.10 5.20 -15.09
C ARG A 3 -13.47 6.67 -15.22
N LEU A 4 -12.71 7.56 -14.57
CA LEU A 4 -12.88 9.00 -14.61
C LEU A 4 -11.55 9.63 -15.07
N PRO A 5 -11.58 10.74 -15.83
CA PRO A 5 -10.36 11.50 -16.09
C PRO A 5 -9.88 12.18 -14.81
N GLY A 6 -8.59 12.07 -14.52
CA GLY A 6 -7.96 12.84 -13.45
C GLY A 6 -7.77 14.32 -13.83
N VAL A 7 -7.68 15.22 -12.86
CA VAL A 7 -7.39 16.64 -13.12
C VAL A 7 -6.02 16.77 -13.80
N SER A 8 -5.98 17.46 -14.95
CA SER A 8 -4.77 17.66 -15.75
C SER A 8 -3.83 18.69 -15.09
N ASP A 9 -2.57 18.74 -15.55
CA ASP A 9 -1.62 19.76 -15.08
C ASP A 9 -2.04 21.18 -15.52
N HIS A 10 -2.78 21.30 -16.63
CA HIS A 10 -3.31 22.57 -17.11
C HIS A 10 -4.43 23.09 -16.20
N ASP A 11 -5.41 22.22 -15.92
CA ASP A 11 -6.67 22.57 -15.24
C ASP A 11 -6.53 22.63 -13.71
N ALA A 12 -5.43 22.10 -13.17
CA ALA A 12 -5.16 22.13 -11.75
C ALA A 12 -4.97 23.56 -11.20
N GLY A 13 -5.61 23.83 -10.06
CA GLY A 13 -5.32 25.01 -9.24
C GLY A 13 -3.89 24.99 -8.70
N LEU A 14 -3.40 26.15 -8.23
CA LEU A 14 -2.00 26.31 -7.80
C LEU A 14 -1.57 25.31 -6.73
N SER A 15 -2.41 25.06 -5.72
CA SER A 15 -2.12 24.09 -4.65
C SER A 15 -1.98 22.66 -5.18
N ALA A 16 -2.83 22.26 -6.13
CA ALA A 16 -2.76 20.94 -6.76
C ALA A 16 -1.52 20.81 -7.65
N LYS A 17 -1.15 21.85 -8.41
CA LYS A 17 0.11 21.88 -9.20
C LYS A 17 1.34 21.68 -8.31
N ILE A 18 1.38 22.36 -7.17
CA ILE A 18 2.44 22.20 -6.16
C ILE A 18 2.46 20.75 -5.63
N ALA A 19 1.30 20.20 -5.27
CA ALA A 19 1.21 18.81 -4.79
C ALA A 19 1.65 17.80 -5.85
N PHE A 20 1.29 18.00 -7.12
CA PHE A 20 1.71 17.15 -8.25
C PHE A 20 3.22 17.17 -8.42
N PHE A 21 3.84 18.36 -8.40
CA PHE A 21 5.29 18.50 -8.53
C PHE A 21 6.04 17.74 -7.43
N PHE A 22 5.69 17.99 -6.17
CA PHE A 22 6.38 17.35 -5.04
C PHE A 22 6.13 15.84 -4.98
N THR A 23 4.91 15.39 -5.26
CA THR A 23 4.58 13.95 -5.27
C THR A 23 5.30 13.23 -6.41
N ARG A 24 5.35 13.83 -7.61
CA ARG A 24 6.09 13.28 -8.76
C ARG A 24 7.57 13.11 -8.42
N ARG A 25 8.17 14.15 -7.83
CA ARG A 25 9.58 14.12 -7.41
C ARG A 25 9.83 13.05 -6.35
N LYS A 26 8.99 12.98 -5.32
CA LYS A 26 9.11 11.98 -4.24
C LYS A 26 9.00 10.56 -4.79
N LEU A 27 7.97 10.28 -5.59
CA LEU A 27 7.78 8.96 -6.19
C LEU A 27 8.93 8.61 -7.13
N ALA A 28 9.40 9.54 -7.97
CA ALA A 28 10.55 9.28 -8.84
C ALA A 28 11.84 8.97 -8.07
N GLN A 29 12.07 9.65 -6.94
CA GLN A 29 13.20 9.35 -6.05
C GLN A 29 13.04 7.99 -5.38
N MET A 30 11.83 7.66 -4.93
CA MET A 30 11.51 6.40 -4.25
C MET A 30 11.47 5.19 -5.19
N THR A 31 11.15 5.35 -6.47
CA THR A 31 11.04 4.20 -7.39
C THR A 31 12.19 4.14 -8.38
N GLY A 32 12.96 5.23 -8.53
CA GLY A 32 13.95 5.37 -9.58
C GLY A 32 13.34 5.48 -10.99
N LEU A 33 12.01 5.60 -11.10
CA LEU A 33 11.28 5.61 -12.37
C LEU A 33 10.34 6.82 -12.44
N GLN A 34 10.19 7.37 -13.64
CA GLN A 34 9.12 8.32 -13.95
C GLN A 34 8.14 7.65 -14.90
N THR A 35 6.89 7.55 -14.47
CA THR A 35 5.86 6.84 -15.24
C THR A 35 4.66 7.75 -15.51
N ALA A 36 3.95 7.48 -16.60
CA ALA A 36 2.81 8.29 -17.01
C ALA A 36 1.68 8.28 -15.97
N GLY A 37 1.43 7.11 -15.36
CA GLY A 37 0.34 6.89 -14.39
C GLY A 37 0.67 7.20 -12.93
N MET A 38 1.89 7.65 -12.61
CA MET A 38 2.35 7.75 -11.22
C MET A 38 1.57 8.73 -10.33
N LEU A 39 0.79 9.63 -10.92
CA LEU A 39 -0.03 10.60 -10.19
C LEU A 39 -1.52 10.29 -10.24
N GLU A 40 -1.93 9.17 -10.86
CA GLU A 40 -3.34 8.91 -11.17
C GLU A 40 -4.26 9.05 -9.93
N PRO A 41 -3.95 8.44 -8.77
CA PRO A 41 -4.79 8.62 -7.58
C PRO A 41 -4.83 10.08 -7.08
N LEU A 42 -3.69 10.78 -7.12
CA LEU A 42 -3.59 12.17 -6.70
C LEU A 42 -4.40 13.10 -7.61
N ARG A 43 -4.43 12.81 -8.91
CA ARG A 43 -5.26 13.54 -9.89
C ARG A 43 -6.75 13.34 -9.65
N MET A 44 -7.17 12.20 -9.10
CA MET A 44 -8.57 11.98 -8.70
C MET A 44 -8.92 12.85 -7.48
N TYR A 45 -8.06 12.86 -6.45
CA TYR A 45 -8.28 13.72 -5.29
C TYR A 45 -8.31 15.22 -5.64
N ALA A 46 -7.59 15.64 -6.68
CA ALA A 46 -7.54 17.03 -7.12
C ALA A 46 -8.88 17.58 -7.63
N HIS A 47 -9.88 16.73 -7.95
CA HIS A 47 -11.25 17.18 -8.21
C HIS A 47 -11.90 17.86 -7.00
N ILE A 48 -11.42 17.56 -5.79
CA ILE A 48 -11.95 18.10 -4.53
C ILE A 48 -10.77 18.65 -3.69
N PRO A 49 -10.35 19.92 -3.88
CA PRO A 49 -9.14 20.47 -3.26
C PRO A 49 -9.08 20.34 -1.73
N ARG A 50 -10.23 20.46 -1.05
CA ARG A 50 -10.33 20.28 0.40
C ARG A 50 -10.02 18.83 0.82
N LEU A 51 -10.49 17.85 0.04
CA LEU A 51 -10.22 16.44 0.28
C LEU A 51 -8.77 16.10 -0.03
N LEU A 52 -8.22 16.61 -1.15
CA LEU A 52 -6.81 16.48 -1.49
C LEU A 52 -5.90 16.97 -0.34
N ASN A 53 -6.20 18.13 0.24
CA ASN A 53 -5.42 18.67 1.35
C ASN A 53 -5.49 17.77 2.60
N ALA A 54 -6.69 17.35 3.00
CA ALA A 54 -6.88 16.49 4.18
C ALA A 54 -6.18 15.14 4.01
N TYR A 55 -6.37 14.50 2.85
CA TYR A 55 -5.73 13.23 2.52
C TYR A 55 -4.20 13.36 2.46
N GLY A 56 -3.68 14.42 1.82
CA GLY A 56 -2.25 14.68 1.78
C GLY A 56 -1.62 14.90 3.16
N ARG A 57 -2.34 15.51 4.11
CA ARG A 57 -1.87 15.65 5.50
C ARG A 57 -1.84 14.32 6.24
N LEU A 58 -2.82 13.45 6.00
CA LEU A 58 -2.83 12.09 6.56
C LEU A 58 -1.64 11.28 6.02
N GLU A 59 -1.46 11.23 4.70
CA GLU A 59 -0.33 10.57 4.03
C GLU A 59 1.02 11.10 4.52
N GLN A 60 1.15 12.41 4.71
CA GLN A 60 2.37 13.01 5.23
C GLN A 60 2.64 12.60 6.69
N ALA A 61 1.61 12.62 7.55
CA ALA A 61 1.75 12.21 8.94
C ALA A 61 2.16 10.73 9.03
N GLU A 62 1.49 9.88 8.26
CA GLU A 62 1.75 8.44 8.21
C GLU A 62 3.17 8.14 7.68
N SER A 63 3.64 8.85 6.65
CA SER A 63 5.01 8.67 6.12
C SER A 63 6.14 9.06 7.09
N LYS A 64 5.82 9.75 8.19
CA LYS A 64 6.77 10.17 9.23
C LYS A 64 6.70 9.29 10.48
N LEU A 65 5.79 8.31 10.52
CA LEU A 65 5.71 7.38 11.64
C LEU A 65 6.94 6.46 11.65
N ASP A 66 7.66 6.47 12.76
CA ASP A 66 8.86 5.66 13.04
C ASP A 66 8.59 4.54 14.05
N ILE A 67 7.31 4.20 14.27
CA ILE A 67 6.89 3.22 15.28
C ILE A 67 7.01 1.76 14.82
N LEU A 68 7.04 1.53 13.51
CA LEU A 68 7.21 0.22 12.89
C LEU A 68 8.54 0.17 12.15
N SER A 69 9.16 -1.01 12.10
CA SER A 69 10.30 -1.21 11.22
C SER A 69 9.87 -1.08 9.75
N PRO A 70 10.78 -0.66 8.84
CA PRO A 70 10.50 -0.61 7.41
C PRO A 70 9.98 -1.95 6.85
N ARG A 71 10.52 -3.07 7.35
CA ARG A 71 10.08 -4.42 6.98
C ARG A 71 8.64 -4.69 7.39
N HIS A 72 8.28 -4.44 8.66
CA HIS A 72 6.91 -4.69 9.15
C HIS A 72 5.88 -3.86 8.37
N ARG A 73 6.22 -2.60 8.09
CA ARG A 73 5.41 -1.72 7.26
C ARG A 73 5.27 -2.25 5.83
N ALA A 74 6.38 -2.67 5.19
CA ALA A 74 6.36 -3.22 3.84
C ALA A 74 5.41 -4.41 3.73
N LEU A 75 5.54 -5.38 4.64
CA LEU A 75 4.73 -6.58 4.65
C LEU A 75 3.25 -6.27 4.87
N ALA A 76 2.93 -5.38 5.81
CA ALA A 76 1.57 -4.96 6.10
C ALA A 76 0.90 -4.26 4.90
N GLU A 77 1.57 -3.26 4.31
CA GLU A 77 1.04 -2.52 3.15
C GLU A 77 0.89 -3.42 1.92
N LEU A 78 1.92 -4.22 1.63
CA LEU A 78 1.94 -5.03 0.43
C LEU A 78 0.97 -6.20 0.51
N LYS A 79 0.84 -6.85 1.67
CA LYS A 79 -0.16 -7.91 1.87
C LYS A 79 -1.57 -7.37 1.80
N ALA A 80 -1.85 -6.21 2.40
CA ALA A 80 -3.16 -5.56 2.23
C ALA A 80 -3.45 -5.27 0.75
N ALA A 81 -2.46 -4.79 -0.01
CA ALA A 81 -2.60 -4.53 -1.43
C ALA A 81 -2.87 -5.80 -2.25
N THR A 82 -2.19 -6.92 -1.97
CA THR A 82 -2.39 -8.20 -2.68
C THR A 82 -3.70 -8.88 -2.30
N THR A 83 -4.12 -8.83 -1.04
CA THR A 83 -5.43 -9.35 -0.57
C THR A 83 -6.60 -8.57 -1.19
N VAL A 84 -6.53 -7.23 -1.22
CA VAL A 84 -7.56 -6.39 -1.88
C VAL A 84 -7.43 -6.41 -3.41
N ARG A 85 -6.27 -6.82 -3.93
CA ARG A 85 -5.93 -6.92 -5.36
C ARG A 85 -5.83 -5.58 -6.09
N CYS A 86 -5.31 -4.54 -5.42
CA CYS A 86 -5.08 -3.23 -6.04
C CYS A 86 -3.78 -3.22 -6.86
N GLU A 87 -3.88 -3.26 -8.19
CA GLU A 87 -2.71 -3.29 -9.09
C GLU A 87 -1.74 -2.12 -8.88
N TYR A 88 -2.25 -0.88 -8.77
CA TYR A 88 -1.41 0.30 -8.50
C TYR A 88 -0.64 0.15 -7.18
N CYS A 89 -1.32 -0.35 -6.15
CA CYS A 89 -0.78 -0.49 -4.81
C CYS A 89 0.26 -1.61 -4.74
N ILE A 90 0.02 -2.73 -5.44
CA ILE A 90 0.96 -3.84 -5.58
C ILE A 90 2.21 -3.39 -6.33
N ASP A 91 2.05 -2.67 -7.44
CA ASP A 91 3.14 -2.19 -8.27
C ASP A 91 4.06 -1.20 -7.51
N LEU A 92 3.47 -0.16 -6.91
CA LEU A 92 4.23 0.80 -6.10
C LEU A 92 4.82 0.13 -4.84
N GLY A 93 4.01 -0.67 -4.15
CA GLY A 93 4.39 -1.35 -2.91
C GLY A 93 5.54 -2.33 -3.11
N SER A 94 5.53 -3.12 -4.21
CA SER A 94 6.62 -4.05 -4.53
C SER A 94 7.94 -3.31 -4.74
N GLN A 95 7.92 -2.17 -5.44
CA GLN A 95 9.13 -1.39 -5.66
C GLN A 95 9.65 -0.73 -4.37
N ILE A 96 8.77 -0.22 -3.51
CA ILE A 96 9.16 0.35 -2.21
C ILE A 96 9.69 -0.75 -1.27
N ALA A 97 9.00 -1.88 -1.19
CA ALA A 97 9.35 -3.01 -0.33
C ALA A 97 10.78 -3.50 -0.61
N ARG A 98 11.20 -3.55 -1.88
CA ARG A 98 12.58 -3.87 -2.25
C ARG A 98 13.62 -2.93 -1.64
N GLN A 99 13.34 -1.63 -1.63
CA GLN A 99 14.26 -0.66 -1.02
C GLN A 99 14.37 -0.83 0.49
N TRP A 100 13.39 -1.47 1.10
CA TRP A 100 13.37 -1.81 2.53
C TRP A 100 13.83 -3.24 2.80
N GLY A 101 14.41 -3.91 1.81
CA GLY A 101 15.07 -5.21 1.97
C GLY A 101 14.16 -6.42 1.77
N ILE A 102 12.93 -6.25 1.27
CA ILE A 102 12.11 -7.40 0.85
C ILE A 102 12.67 -7.96 -0.45
N THR A 103 12.98 -9.26 -0.47
CA THR A 103 13.58 -9.94 -1.63
C THR A 103 12.53 -10.30 -2.68
N ASP A 104 12.97 -10.56 -3.92
CA ASP A 104 12.06 -11.05 -4.96
C ASP A 104 11.43 -12.41 -4.61
N GLU A 105 12.15 -13.27 -3.88
CA GLU A 105 11.63 -14.53 -3.33
C GLU A 105 10.48 -14.26 -2.35
N GLU A 106 10.67 -13.33 -1.41
CA GLU A 106 9.62 -12.95 -0.45
C GLU A 106 8.41 -12.32 -1.15
N LEU A 107 8.61 -11.47 -2.15
CA LEU A 107 7.52 -10.87 -2.93
C LEU A 107 6.64 -11.94 -3.59
N LEU A 108 7.27 -12.97 -4.16
CA LEU A 108 6.57 -14.09 -4.79
C LEU A 108 5.90 -15.01 -3.77
N ALA A 109 6.51 -15.18 -2.59
CA ALA A 109 6.01 -16.03 -1.53
C ALA A 109 4.84 -15.42 -0.72
N LEU A 110 4.45 -14.16 -0.96
CA LEU A 110 3.39 -13.48 -0.21
C LEU A 110 2.02 -14.18 -0.24
N ALA A 111 1.70 -14.91 -1.32
CA ALA A 111 0.47 -15.68 -1.42
C ALA A 111 0.51 -16.92 -0.52
N ASP A 112 1.65 -17.61 -0.48
CA ASP A 112 1.87 -18.87 0.24
C ASP A 112 2.66 -18.65 1.55
N TYR A 113 2.53 -17.46 2.14
CA TYR A 113 3.29 -17.04 3.31
C TYR A 113 3.20 -17.97 4.54
N PRO A 114 2.09 -18.71 4.80
CA PRO A 114 2.03 -19.61 5.95
C PRO A 114 3.11 -20.69 5.88
N ASP A 115 3.41 -21.19 4.68
CA ASP A 115 4.35 -22.29 4.44
C ASP A 115 5.74 -21.81 3.98
N ALA A 116 5.86 -20.54 3.57
CA ALA A 116 7.12 -19.97 3.11
C ALA A 116 8.17 -19.89 4.24
N ALA A 117 9.37 -20.43 3.98
CA ALA A 117 10.48 -20.43 4.94
C ALA A 117 11.22 -19.09 5.02
N CYS A 118 11.04 -18.21 4.03
CA CYS A 118 11.68 -16.89 3.98
C CYS A 118 11.07 -15.89 4.97
N PHE A 119 9.90 -16.17 5.56
CA PHE A 119 9.25 -15.32 6.56
C PHE A 119 9.46 -15.84 7.98
N SER A 120 9.82 -14.92 8.89
CA SER A 120 9.85 -15.20 10.32
C SER A 120 8.44 -15.40 10.90
N ALA A 121 8.34 -15.89 12.14
CA ALA A 121 7.05 -16.03 12.82
C ALA A 121 6.30 -14.69 12.94
N VAL A 122 7.01 -13.60 13.24
CA VAL A 122 6.42 -12.25 13.34
C VAL A 122 5.97 -11.73 11.98
N ASP A 123 6.76 -11.99 10.92
CA ASP A 123 6.35 -11.64 9.55
C ASP A 123 5.02 -12.34 9.20
N LYS A 124 4.89 -13.64 9.49
CA LYS A 124 3.67 -14.40 9.22
C LYS A 124 2.46 -13.86 9.99
N LEU A 125 2.63 -13.46 11.25
CA LEU A 125 1.56 -12.81 12.03
C LEU A 125 1.12 -11.47 11.40
N ILE A 126 2.06 -10.65 10.93
CA ILE A 126 1.73 -9.38 10.23
C ILE A 126 0.95 -9.67 8.95
N LEU A 127 1.39 -10.64 8.16
CA LEU A 127 0.77 -11.02 6.90
C LEU A 127 -0.65 -11.58 7.12
N GLU A 128 -0.83 -12.41 8.15
CA GLU A 128 -2.14 -12.91 8.54
C GLU A 128 -3.06 -11.79 9.00
N TYR A 129 -2.57 -10.88 9.84
CA TYR A 129 -3.35 -9.72 10.30
C TYR A 129 -3.77 -8.79 9.16
N ALA A 130 -2.85 -8.50 8.24
CA ALA A 130 -3.13 -7.71 7.05
C ALA A 130 -4.20 -8.39 6.17
N THR A 131 -4.14 -9.72 6.04
CA THR A 131 -5.15 -10.52 5.34
C THR A 131 -6.52 -10.39 6.01
N ALA A 132 -6.56 -10.59 7.32
CA ALA A 132 -7.78 -10.59 8.13
C ALA A 132 -8.52 -9.25 8.07
N ILE A 133 -7.79 -8.13 8.12
CA ILE A 133 -8.34 -6.77 7.97
C ILE A 133 -8.78 -6.46 6.53
N SER A 134 -8.13 -7.06 5.54
CA SER A 134 -8.31 -6.69 4.13
C SER A 134 -9.38 -7.50 3.40
N ARG A 135 -9.76 -8.67 3.94
CA ARG A 135 -10.86 -9.49 3.44
C ARG A 135 -12.23 -8.82 3.66
N THR A 136 -13.27 -9.42 3.10
CA THR A 136 -14.66 -8.99 3.28
C THR A 136 -15.51 -10.22 3.53
N PRO A 137 -16.12 -10.39 4.72
CA PRO A 137 -16.08 -9.46 5.86
C PRO A 137 -14.68 -9.30 6.50
N VAL A 138 -14.53 -8.25 7.32
CA VAL A 138 -13.34 -8.06 8.14
C VAL A 138 -13.48 -8.93 9.39
N GLU A 139 -12.55 -9.86 9.58
CA GLU A 139 -12.60 -10.82 10.68
C GLU A 139 -11.20 -10.98 11.26
N VAL A 140 -10.98 -10.47 12.47
CA VAL A 140 -9.72 -10.63 13.22
C VAL A 140 -10.02 -11.52 14.42
N GLY A 141 -9.44 -12.71 14.47
CA GLY A 141 -9.60 -13.62 15.61
C GLY A 141 -8.81 -13.16 16.83
N ASP A 142 -9.35 -13.41 18.03
CA ASP A 142 -8.72 -13.05 19.30
C ASP A 142 -7.34 -13.71 19.46
N GLU A 143 -7.19 -14.96 19.04
CA GLU A 143 -5.92 -15.69 19.09
C GLU A 143 -4.82 -15.00 18.28
N LEU A 144 -5.15 -14.54 17.06
CA LEU A 144 -4.23 -13.79 16.20
C LEU A 144 -3.85 -12.45 16.85
N PHE A 145 -4.83 -11.75 17.42
CA PHE A 145 -4.59 -10.45 18.06
C PHE A 145 -3.72 -10.59 19.31
N GLU A 146 -3.97 -11.60 20.16
CA GLU A 146 -3.15 -11.89 21.33
C GLU A 146 -1.72 -12.32 20.95
N ALA A 147 -1.56 -13.11 19.89
CA ALA A 147 -0.23 -13.44 19.37
C ALA A 147 0.55 -12.18 18.94
N LEU A 148 -0.11 -11.22 18.29
CA LEU A 148 0.52 -9.94 17.95
C LEU A 148 0.88 -9.11 19.20
N ARG A 149 0.05 -9.11 20.26
CA ARG A 149 0.34 -8.42 21.53
C ARG A 149 1.59 -8.94 22.23
N ALA A 150 2.00 -10.18 21.97
CA ALA A 150 3.26 -10.73 22.49
C ALA A 150 4.51 -10.10 21.84
N HIS A 151 4.35 -9.47 20.66
CA HIS A 151 5.46 -8.92 19.86
C HIS A 151 5.41 -7.39 19.71
N PHE A 152 4.25 -6.78 19.86
CA PHE A 152 4.03 -5.36 19.65
C PHE A 152 3.41 -4.69 20.86
N ASP A 153 3.91 -3.50 21.19
CA ASP A 153 3.23 -2.66 22.16
C ASP A 153 1.90 -2.09 21.61
N THR A 154 1.14 -1.43 22.47
CA THR A 154 -0.17 -0.87 22.10
C THR A 154 -0.08 0.14 20.96
N ALA A 155 0.94 0.99 20.96
CA ALA A 155 1.08 2.03 19.95
C ALA A 155 1.53 1.43 18.60
N GLN A 156 2.40 0.42 18.63
CA GLN A 156 2.80 -0.36 17.45
C GLN A 156 1.61 -1.10 16.83
N LEU A 157 0.73 -1.71 17.61
CA LEU A 157 -0.48 -2.37 17.09
C LEU A 157 -1.46 -1.38 16.46
N VAL A 158 -1.63 -0.21 17.07
CA VAL A 158 -2.43 0.87 16.47
C VAL A 158 -1.80 1.33 15.16
N GLY A 159 -0.47 1.52 15.13
CA GLY A 159 0.28 1.86 13.92
C GLY A 159 0.14 0.82 12.82
N LEU A 160 0.29 -0.46 13.14
CA LEU A 160 0.15 -1.58 12.21
C LEU A 160 -1.25 -1.62 11.62
N THR A 161 -2.28 -1.50 12.46
CA THR A 161 -3.68 -1.43 12.04
C THR A 161 -3.94 -0.23 11.14
N HIS A 162 -3.37 0.94 11.47
CA HIS A 162 -3.51 2.15 10.66
C HIS A 162 -2.90 1.99 9.27
N VAL A 163 -1.69 1.44 9.18
CA VAL A 163 -1.00 1.19 7.90
C VAL A 163 -1.84 0.30 6.99
N ILE A 164 -2.40 -0.79 7.54
CA ILE A 164 -3.23 -1.74 6.79
C ILE A 164 -4.55 -1.08 6.35
N THR A 165 -5.22 -0.36 7.24
CA THR A 165 -6.50 0.30 6.94
C THR A 165 -6.36 1.45 5.93
N LEU A 166 -5.26 2.21 6.00
CA LEU A 166 -4.94 3.22 4.99
C LEU A 166 -4.61 2.58 3.63
N GLY A 167 -3.90 1.43 3.64
CA GLY A 167 -3.72 0.59 2.46
C GLY A 167 -5.06 0.15 1.84
N ASN A 168 -6.02 -0.26 2.66
CA ASN A 168 -7.37 -0.62 2.24
C ASN A 168 -8.15 0.55 1.64
N LEU A 169 -8.03 1.75 2.22
CA LEU A 169 -8.61 2.97 1.67
C LEU A 169 -8.05 3.25 0.27
N ARG A 170 -6.72 3.24 0.11
CA ARG A 170 -6.04 3.43 -1.19
C ARG A 170 -6.51 2.37 -2.20
N ALA A 171 -6.50 1.10 -1.79
CA ALA A 171 -6.81 -0.02 -2.64
C ALA A 171 -8.26 0.00 -3.15
N ARG A 172 -9.23 0.19 -2.25
CA ARG A 172 -10.65 0.23 -2.62
C ARG A 172 -10.97 1.48 -3.44
N PHE A 173 -10.36 2.63 -3.14
CA PHE A 173 -10.49 3.84 -3.95
C PHE A 173 -10.00 3.61 -5.39
N ASN A 174 -8.78 3.07 -5.54
CA ASN A 174 -8.18 2.80 -6.83
C ASN A 174 -9.00 1.79 -7.65
N LEU A 175 -9.43 0.69 -7.03
CA LEU A 175 -10.27 -0.32 -7.69
C LEU A 175 -11.62 0.24 -8.13
N ALA A 176 -12.30 1.01 -7.26
CA ALA A 176 -13.58 1.63 -7.58
C ALA A 176 -13.47 2.61 -8.76
N LEU A 177 -12.33 3.27 -8.92
CA LEU A 177 -12.05 4.20 -10.02
C LEU A 177 -11.32 3.56 -11.21
N GLY A 178 -11.08 2.24 -11.19
CA GLY A 178 -10.39 1.53 -12.29
C GLY A 178 -8.93 1.95 -12.50
N ILE A 179 -8.25 2.41 -11.45
CA ILE A 179 -6.83 2.77 -11.49
C ILE A 179 -6.00 1.47 -11.46
N GLY A 180 -5.36 1.16 -12.57
CA GLY A 180 -4.48 0.01 -12.73
C GLY A 180 -3.02 0.29 -12.36
N SER A 181 -2.16 -0.67 -12.65
CA SER A 181 -0.69 -0.53 -12.51
C SER A 181 -0.15 0.73 -13.21
N ALA A 182 0.89 1.33 -12.63
CA ALA A 182 1.51 2.56 -13.13
C ALA A 182 2.94 2.33 -13.67
N GLY A 183 3.45 1.11 -13.66
CA GLY A 183 4.78 0.75 -14.18
C GLY A 183 5.93 1.06 -13.22
N PHE A 184 5.69 1.13 -11.90
CA PHE A 184 6.71 1.39 -10.90
C PHE A 184 7.73 0.26 -10.73
N SER A 185 7.41 -0.94 -11.20
CA SER A 185 8.32 -2.09 -11.14
C SER A 185 9.07 -2.35 -12.46
N GLY A 186 8.72 -1.67 -13.57
CA GLY A 186 9.35 -1.91 -14.88
C GLY A 186 9.30 -3.39 -15.28
N ASP A 187 10.47 -3.95 -15.61
CA ASP A 187 10.64 -5.39 -15.93
C ASP A 187 10.93 -6.26 -14.70
N ARG A 188 10.85 -5.71 -13.48
CA ARG A 188 11.07 -6.44 -12.23
C ARG A 188 9.82 -7.19 -11.82
N VAL A 189 10.00 -8.18 -10.95
CA VAL A 189 8.91 -8.95 -10.36
C VAL A 189 7.94 -8.02 -9.59
N CYS A 190 6.69 -8.42 -9.45
CA CYS A 190 5.78 -7.82 -8.48
C CYS A 190 5.25 -8.92 -7.56
N ALA A 191 4.84 -8.55 -6.36
CA ALA A 191 3.99 -9.44 -5.59
C ALA A 191 2.74 -9.80 -6.41
N LEU A 192 2.27 -11.04 -6.28
CA LEU A 192 1.10 -11.50 -7.00
C LEU A 192 -0.18 -11.21 -6.20
N PRO A 193 -1.27 -10.76 -6.86
CA PRO A 193 -2.56 -10.66 -6.19
C PRO A 193 -3.01 -12.05 -5.74
N GLU A 194 -3.63 -12.16 -4.56
CA GLU A 194 -4.17 -13.43 -4.10
C GLU A 194 -5.22 -13.96 -5.08
N THR A 195 -5.18 -15.26 -5.34
CA THR A 195 -6.19 -15.94 -6.16
C THR A 195 -7.51 -15.96 -5.39
N ARG A 196 -8.64 -15.82 -6.11
CA ARG A 196 -9.97 -16.06 -5.52
C ARG A 196 -10.12 -17.58 -5.30
N GLY A 197 -9.58 -18.12 -4.22
CA GLY A 197 -9.62 -19.56 -3.98
C GLY A 197 -8.83 -19.98 -2.77
N GLY A 198 -9.47 -19.88 -1.61
CA GLY A 198 -8.99 -20.39 -0.33
C GLY A 198 -10.08 -20.16 0.72
N ALA A 199 -11.23 -20.78 0.49
CA ALA A 199 -12.18 -21.08 1.56
C ALA A 199 -11.66 -22.32 2.30
#